data_AF-A0A9E2CMP4-F1
#
_entry.id   AF-A0A9E2CMP4-F1
#
_cell.length_a   1.000
_cell.length_b   1.000
_cell.length_c   1.000
_cell.angle_alpha   90.00
_cell.angle_beta   90.00
_cell.angle_gamma   90.00
#
_symmetry.space_group_name_H-M   'P 1'
#
loop_
_entity.id
_entity.type
_entity.pdbx_description
1 polymer ?
#
loop_
_entity_poly.entity_id
_entity_poly.type
_entity_poly.pdbx_seq_one_letter_code
_entity_poly.pdbx_strand_id
1 'polypeptide(L)'
;MIFGRRGVTLTVMAVITLFMAWQASHLKIDAGFEKQIPLQHPYIKVYKQYEKEFGGANTTLVALTQNEGEIYTPTFMKTLRDLTDAVYFTPGVDRSRVSSIFTPNVRYLEVVEGGFSGGNVVPADFSPTPEMLDKVKSNVEKAGIIGRLIANDQTGAMVFSELLERHPVTGERLDYIATAHRLEDIRGRFTSPKMYEMRLKEPVGSLEAGALIKTEYADPRGLTFPFSSVKATEEGEGGT
;
A
#
# COMPACT_ATOMS: atom_id res chain seq x y z
N MET A 1 19.98 19.96 56.31
CA MET A 1 19.32 18.65 56.52
C MET A 1 19.35 17.71 55.30
N ILE A 2 19.49 18.20 54.06
CA ILE A 2 19.52 17.36 52.85
C ILE A 2 20.81 16.50 52.73
N PHE A 3 21.96 17.02 53.20
CA PHE A 3 23.25 16.33 53.12
C PHE A 3 23.53 15.34 54.28
N GLY A 4 22.74 15.38 55.36
CA GLY A 4 22.94 14.52 56.54
C GLY A 4 22.48 13.07 56.35
N ARG A 5 21.60 12.82 55.35
CA ARG A 5 21.09 11.49 54.98
C ARG A 5 21.36 11.18 53.51
N ARG A 6 22.57 11.50 53.03
CA ARG A 6 23.02 11.35 51.62
C ARG A 6 22.63 10.03 50.96
N GLY A 7 22.67 8.91 51.69
CA GLY A 7 22.23 7.61 51.17
C GLY A 7 20.75 7.58 50.80
N VAL A 8 19.88 8.08 51.68
CA VAL A 8 18.43 8.15 51.44
C VAL A 8 18.12 9.07 50.26
N THR A 9 18.76 10.24 50.20
CA THR A 9 18.54 11.20 49.10
C THR A 9 18.98 10.62 47.75
N LEU A 10 20.14 9.96 47.70
CA LEU A 10 20.64 9.32 46.49
C LEU A 10 19.76 8.13 46.05
N THR A 11 19.29 7.31 46.99
CA THR A 11 18.39 6.20 46.69
C THR A 11 17.06 6.71 46.12
N VAL A 12 16.46 7.73 46.73
CA VAL A 12 15.20 8.32 46.23
C VAL A 12 15.39 8.90 44.84
N MET A 13 16.48 9.65 44.61
CA MET A 13 16.78 10.20 43.29
C MET A 13 17.01 9.08 42.26
N ALA A 14 17.74 8.02 42.62
CA ALA A 14 17.96 6.88 41.73
C ALA A 14 16.65 6.15 41.37
N VAL A 15 15.74 5.97 42.32
CA VAL A 15 14.41 5.36 42.07
C VAL A 15 13.59 6.24 41.15
N ILE A 16 13.55 7.57 41.37
CA ILE A 16 12.83 8.50 40.48
C ILE A 16 13.46 8.47 39.08
N THR A 17 14.77 8.48 38.96
CA THR A 17 15.47 8.41 37.67
C THR A 17 15.16 7.10 36.95
N LEU A 18 15.18 5.95 37.64
CA LEU A 18 14.81 4.66 37.05
C LEU A 18 13.34 4.62 36.62
N PHE A 19 12.43 5.17 37.42
CA PHE A 19 11.02 5.28 37.08
C PHE A 19 10.80 6.17 35.86
N MET A 20 11.48 7.33 35.79
CA MET A 20 11.42 8.22 34.65
C MET A 20 12.05 7.60 33.40
N ALA A 21 13.16 6.87 33.53
CA ALA A 21 13.77 6.14 32.42
C ALA A 21 12.85 5.04 31.88
N TRP A 22 12.17 4.30 32.77
CA TRP A 22 11.15 3.35 32.39
C TRP A 22 9.97 4.04 31.70
N GLN A 23 9.47 5.18 32.19
CA GLN A 23 8.39 5.89 31.49
C GLN A 23 8.82 6.47 30.15
N ALA A 24 10.07 6.95 30.05
CA ALA A 24 10.64 7.45 28.81
C ALA A 24 10.70 6.36 27.73
N SER A 25 10.95 5.10 28.11
CA SER A 25 10.92 3.98 27.15
C SER A 25 9.52 3.65 26.62
N HIS A 26 8.45 4.16 27.24
CA HIS A 26 7.06 3.97 26.79
C HIS A 26 6.53 5.15 25.96
N LEU A 27 7.34 6.18 25.71
CA LEU A 27 6.96 7.30 24.85
C LEU A 27 6.71 6.80 23.43
N LYS A 28 5.49 7.01 22.95
CA LYS A 28 5.10 6.74 21.56
C LYS A 28 5.19 8.03 20.75
N ILE A 29 5.79 7.94 19.58
CA ILE A 29 5.72 9.02 18.59
C ILE A 29 4.29 9.05 18.05
N ASP A 30 3.62 10.19 18.18
CA ASP A 30 2.27 10.40 17.66
C ASP A 30 2.29 11.64 16.78
N ALA A 31 2.41 11.40 15.47
CA ALA A 31 2.47 12.39 14.40
C ALA A 31 1.13 12.51 13.64
N GLY A 32 0.01 12.35 14.34
CA GLY A 32 -1.28 12.39 13.68
C GLY A 32 -1.59 13.72 12.97
N PHE A 33 -2.32 13.64 11.85
CA PHE A 33 -2.66 14.77 10.98
C PHE A 33 -3.27 15.93 11.76
N GLU A 34 -4.20 15.65 12.70
CA GLU A 34 -4.81 16.68 13.55
C GLU A 34 -3.82 17.50 14.38
N LYS A 35 -2.65 16.93 14.72
CA LYS A 35 -1.63 17.62 15.51
C LYS A 35 -0.75 18.53 14.67
N GLN A 36 -0.77 18.36 13.35
CA GLN A 36 0.01 19.17 12.42
C GLN A 36 -0.75 20.44 12.01
N ILE A 37 -2.07 20.48 12.24
CA ILE A 37 -2.94 21.61 11.86
C ILE A 37 -3.25 22.54 13.06
N PRO A 38 -3.37 23.86 12.84
CA PRO A 38 -3.68 24.82 13.91
C PRO A 38 -5.16 24.78 14.29
N LEU A 39 -5.54 23.87 15.19
CA LEU A 39 -6.93 23.64 15.62
C LEU A 39 -7.67 24.88 16.16
N GLN A 40 -6.95 25.89 16.61
CA GLN A 40 -7.54 27.13 17.13
C GLN A 40 -7.99 28.11 16.02
N HIS A 41 -7.53 27.92 14.78
CA HIS A 41 -7.82 28.81 13.68
C HIS A 41 -9.33 28.75 13.29
N PRO A 42 -10.01 29.88 13.05
CA PRO A 42 -11.45 29.91 12.71
C PRO A 42 -11.84 28.98 11.54
N TYR A 43 -11.05 28.97 10.46
CA TYR A 43 -11.28 28.05 9.33
C TYR A 43 -11.21 26.57 9.72
N ILE A 44 -10.26 26.18 10.58
CA ILE A 44 -10.10 24.78 11.00
C ILE A 44 -11.26 24.35 11.89
N LYS A 45 -11.82 25.25 12.70
CA LYS A 45 -13.03 24.97 13.49
C LYS A 45 -14.23 24.66 12.59
N VAL A 46 -14.41 25.43 11.51
CA VAL A 46 -15.48 25.20 10.53
C VAL A 46 -15.23 23.89 9.79
N TYR A 47 -14.00 23.63 9.35
CA TYR A 47 -13.64 22.34 8.74
C TYR A 47 -13.97 21.17 9.68
N LYS A 48 -13.57 21.23 10.96
CA LYS A 48 -13.85 20.18 11.96
C LYS A 48 -15.33 19.98 12.24
N GLN A 49 -16.16 21.01 12.09
CA GLN A 49 -17.60 20.90 12.23
C GLN A 49 -18.22 20.05 11.12
N TYR A 50 -17.69 20.12 9.90
CA TYR A 50 -18.25 19.45 8.72
C TYR A 50 -17.38 18.30 8.17
N GLU A 51 -16.30 17.96 8.86
CA GLU A 51 -15.33 16.92 8.46
C GLU A 51 -16.00 15.54 8.33
N LYS A 52 -17.02 15.25 9.13
CA LYS A 52 -17.72 13.96 9.04
C LYS A 52 -18.56 13.83 7.77
N GLU A 53 -19.12 14.95 7.28
CA GLU A 53 -19.96 14.99 6.10
C GLU A 53 -19.13 15.06 4.81
N PHE A 54 -18.08 15.88 4.78
CA PHE A 54 -17.26 16.11 3.59
C PHE A 54 -15.96 15.31 3.54
N GLY A 55 -15.54 14.75 4.67
CA GLY A 55 -14.38 13.86 4.78
C GLY A 55 -13.15 14.48 5.36
N GLY A 56 -12.14 13.61 5.49
CA GLY A 56 -10.86 13.95 6.04
C GLY A 56 -9.90 14.44 4.95
N ALA A 57 -8.98 15.31 5.32
CA ALA A 57 -7.85 15.69 4.47
C ALA A 57 -6.68 14.68 4.52
N ASN A 58 -6.83 13.59 5.29
CA ASN A 58 -5.80 12.56 5.44
C ASN A 58 -5.92 11.51 4.34
N THR A 59 -5.38 11.82 3.16
CA THR A 59 -5.48 10.99 1.96
C THR A 59 -4.24 10.14 1.72
N THR A 60 -4.42 8.90 1.28
CA THR A 60 -3.35 8.02 0.79
C THR A 60 -3.61 7.67 -0.67
N LEU A 61 -2.57 7.79 -1.50
CA LEU A 61 -2.63 7.47 -2.93
C LEU A 61 -1.65 6.34 -3.24
N VAL A 62 -2.15 5.23 -3.78
CA VAL A 62 -1.32 4.11 -4.19
C VAL A 62 -1.45 3.93 -5.70
N ALA A 63 -0.38 4.19 -6.44
CA ALA A 63 -0.35 4.02 -7.88
C ALA A 63 0.28 2.66 -8.24
N LEU A 64 -0.37 1.94 -9.16
CA LEU A 64 0.16 0.75 -9.81
C LEU A 64 0.45 1.12 -11.27
N THR A 65 1.70 0.94 -11.69
CA THR A 65 2.17 1.29 -13.03
C THR A 65 2.78 0.08 -13.73
N GLN A 66 2.56 -0.03 -15.02
CA GLN A 66 3.20 -1.01 -15.89
C GLN A 66 4.45 -0.38 -16.52
N ASN A 67 5.53 -1.16 -16.68
CA ASN A 67 6.74 -0.65 -17.35
C ASN A 67 6.55 -0.50 -18.86
N GLU A 68 5.78 -1.42 -19.46
CA GLU A 68 5.53 -1.47 -20.90
C GLU A 68 4.09 -1.91 -21.13
N GLY A 69 3.38 -1.22 -22.03
CA GLY A 69 1.99 -1.54 -22.36
C GLY A 69 0.95 -0.75 -21.56
N GLU A 70 -0.32 -1.02 -21.84
CA GLU A 70 -1.46 -0.37 -21.20
C GLU A 70 -1.97 -1.17 -19.99
N ILE A 71 -2.80 -0.54 -19.15
CA ILE A 71 -3.42 -1.19 -17.98
C ILE A 71 -4.44 -2.29 -18.33
N TYR A 72 -4.92 -2.37 -19.57
CA TYR A 72 -6.01 -3.28 -19.98
C TYR A 72 -5.52 -4.70 -20.29
N THR A 73 -4.74 -5.26 -19.38
CA THR A 73 -4.30 -6.67 -19.46
C THR A 73 -4.95 -7.48 -18.34
N PRO A 74 -5.23 -8.78 -18.56
CA PRO A 74 -5.76 -9.67 -17.52
C PRO A 74 -4.95 -9.64 -16.22
N THR A 75 -3.62 -9.61 -16.35
CA THR A 75 -2.67 -9.61 -15.25
C THR A 75 -2.74 -8.30 -14.47
N PHE A 76 -2.66 -7.16 -15.15
CA PHE A 76 -2.71 -5.86 -14.51
C PHE A 76 -4.06 -5.61 -13.83
N MET A 77 -5.17 -5.92 -14.51
CA MET A 77 -6.52 -5.75 -13.97
C MET A 77 -6.73 -6.61 -12.72
N LYS A 78 -6.22 -7.84 -12.71
CA LYS A 78 -6.22 -8.68 -11.51
C LYS A 78 -5.40 -8.06 -10.38
N THR A 79 -4.16 -7.65 -10.65
CA THR A 79 -3.27 -7.03 -9.66
C THR A 79 -3.87 -5.75 -9.08
N LEU A 80 -4.50 -4.91 -9.91
CA LEU A 80 -5.16 -3.69 -9.47
C LEU A 80 -6.39 -3.98 -8.60
N ARG A 81 -7.16 -5.03 -8.92
CA ARG A 81 -8.27 -5.48 -8.07
C ARG A 81 -7.74 -5.94 -6.71
N ASP A 82 -6.72 -6.80 -6.70
CA ASP A 82 -6.09 -7.31 -5.48
C ASP A 82 -5.51 -6.16 -4.62
N LEU A 83 -4.92 -5.15 -5.27
CA LEU A 83 -4.42 -3.93 -4.62
C LEU A 83 -5.57 -3.10 -4.03
N THR A 84 -6.64 -2.90 -4.79
CA THR A 84 -7.83 -2.17 -4.35
C THR A 84 -8.42 -2.82 -3.11
N ASP A 85 -8.55 -4.15 -3.10
CA ASP A 85 -9.04 -4.92 -1.96
C ASP A 85 -8.09 -4.81 -0.76
N ALA A 86 -6.77 -4.91 -0.97
CA ALA A 86 -5.79 -4.76 0.10
C ALA A 86 -5.87 -3.39 0.80
N VAL A 87 -6.01 -2.31 0.03
CA VAL A 87 -6.22 -0.97 0.57
C VAL A 87 -7.58 -0.85 1.27
N TYR A 88 -8.65 -1.37 0.64
CA TYR A 88 -10.01 -1.32 1.19
C TYR A 88 -10.15 -2.02 2.55
N PHE A 89 -9.46 -3.14 2.75
CA PHE A 89 -9.48 -3.89 4.00
C PHE A 89 -8.45 -3.42 5.03
N THR A 90 -7.64 -2.40 4.72
CA THR A 90 -6.66 -1.85 5.67
C THR A 90 -7.35 -1.18 6.86
N PRO A 91 -7.02 -1.57 8.11
CA PRO A 91 -7.56 -0.91 9.30
C PRO A 91 -7.22 0.58 9.30
N GLY A 92 -8.23 1.42 9.58
CA GLY A 92 -8.09 2.87 9.57
C GLY A 92 -8.41 3.54 8.24
N VAL A 93 -8.56 2.79 7.13
CA VAL A 93 -9.08 3.34 5.87
C VAL A 93 -10.60 3.53 5.95
N ASP A 94 -11.09 4.68 5.50
CA ASP A 94 -12.51 4.90 5.26
C ASP A 94 -12.94 4.17 3.98
N ARG A 95 -13.57 3.01 4.16
CA ARG A 95 -14.10 2.17 3.09
C ARG A 95 -15.08 2.89 2.17
N SER A 96 -15.83 3.87 2.69
CA SER A 96 -16.78 4.63 1.88
C SER A 96 -16.10 5.61 0.92
N ARG A 97 -14.80 5.87 1.14
CA ARG A 97 -13.99 6.85 0.42
C ARG A 97 -12.82 6.24 -0.34
N VAL A 98 -12.82 4.92 -0.53
CA VAL A 98 -11.89 4.26 -1.44
C VAL A 98 -12.39 4.43 -2.87
N SER A 99 -11.53 4.89 -3.76
CA SER A 99 -11.83 5.07 -5.19
C SER A 99 -10.77 4.40 -6.05
N SER A 100 -11.21 3.52 -6.94
CA SER A 100 -10.43 2.80 -7.94
C SER A 100 -11.37 2.48 -9.10
N ILE A 101 -10.86 2.15 -10.29
CA ILE A 101 -11.75 1.77 -11.41
C ILE A 101 -12.61 0.54 -11.12
N PHE A 102 -12.22 -0.26 -10.12
CA PHE A 102 -12.98 -1.41 -9.62
C PHE A 102 -14.05 -1.07 -8.58
N THR A 103 -14.08 0.15 -8.04
CA THR A 103 -15.06 0.53 -7.01
C THR A 103 -16.34 1.10 -7.63
N PRO A 104 -17.52 0.88 -7.01
CA PRO A 104 -18.82 1.24 -7.59
C PRO A 104 -19.11 2.75 -7.65
N ASN A 105 -18.28 3.56 -7.00
CA ASN A 105 -18.32 5.02 -7.04
C ASN A 105 -17.62 5.61 -8.28
N VAL A 106 -16.90 4.81 -9.06
CA VAL A 106 -16.26 5.25 -10.31
C VAL A 106 -17.11 4.81 -11.51
N ARG A 107 -17.79 5.79 -12.12
CA ARG A 107 -18.80 5.58 -13.16
C ARG A 107 -18.50 6.37 -14.42
N TYR A 108 -19.03 5.89 -15.55
CA TYR A 108 -19.03 6.61 -16.82
C TYR A 108 -20.45 7.05 -17.18
N LEU A 109 -20.53 8.08 -18.01
CA LEU A 109 -21.76 8.59 -18.60
C LEU A 109 -21.55 8.75 -20.10
N GLU A 110 -22.52 8.30 -20.89
CA GLU A 110 -22.52 8.46 -22.34
C GLU A 110 -23.87 9.00 -22.82
N VAL A 111 -23.83 9.74 -23.92
CA VAL A 111 -25.03 10.27 -24.58
C VAL A 111 -25.43 9.28 -25.67
N VAL A 112 -26.67 8.82 -25.62
CA VAL A 112 -27.30 7.93 -26.61
C VAL A 112 -28.56 8.58 -27.15
N GLU A 113 -29.12 8.06 -28.24
CA GLU A 113 -30.31 8.63 -28.90
C GLU A 113 -31.51 8.78 -27.93
N GLY A 114 -31.65 7.87 -26.97
CA GLY A 114 -32.68 7.91 -25.93
C GLY A 114 -32.36 8.75 -24.68
N GLY A 115 -31.24 9.49 -24.66
CA GLY A 115 -30.83 10.32 -23.53
C GLY A 115 -29.44 9.96 -22.98
N PHE A 116 -29.35 9.69 -21.67
CA PHE A 116 -28.09 9.34 -21.02
C PHE A 116 -28.07 7.87 -20.61
N SER A 117 -26.98 7.19 -20.93
CA SER A 117 -26.65 5.83 -20.45
C SER A 117 -25.41 5.90 -19.58
N GLY A 118 -25.28 5.03 -18.58
CA GLY A 118 -24.14 5.04 -17.68
C GLY A 118 -24.06 3.80 -16.81
N GLY A 119 -22.87 3.59 -16.25
CA GLY A 119 -22.58 2.42 -15.43
C GLY A 119 -21.25 2.54 -14.72
N ASN A 120 -20.85 1.50 -14.00
CA ASN A 120 -19.52 1.43 -13.41
C ASN A 120 -18.47 1.28 -14.51
N VAL A 121 -17.29 1.86 -14.30
CA VAL A 121 -16.19 1.75 -15.27
C VAL A 121 -15.80 0.29 -15.47
N VAL A 122 -15.58 -0.44 -14.37
CA VAL A 122 -15.47 -1.90 -14.38
C VAL A 122 -16.82 -2.51 -13.95
N PRO A 123 -17.48 -3.31 -14.80
CA PRO A 123 -18.71 -4.02 -14.45
C PRO A 123 -18.52 -5.01 -13.29
N ALA A 124 -19.58 -5.27 -12.51
CA ALA A 124 -19.53 -6.17 -11.36
C ALA A 124 -19.24 -7.64 -11.76
N ASP A 125 -19.69 -8.02 -12.96
CA ASP A 125 -19.51 -9.31 -13.62
C ASP A 125 -18.23 -9.37 -14.48
N PHE A 126 -17.26 -8.47 -14.23
CA PHE A 126 -16.02 -8.41 -14.99
C PHE A 126 -15.29 -9.76 -15.00
N SER A 127 -15.01 -10.23 -16.21
CA SER A 127 -14.12 -11.33 -16.51
C SER A 127 -13.00 -10.82 -17.42
N PRO A 128 -11.77 -11.35 -17.32
CA PRO A 128 -10.63 -10.86 -18.09
C PRO A 128 -10.62 -11.40 -19.53
N THR A 129 -11.73 -11.22 -20.25
CA THR A 129 -11.83 -11.52 -21.68
C THR A 129 -11.43 -10.29 -22.51
N PRO A 130 -10.91 -10.44 -23.74
CA PRO A 130 -10.56 -9.31 -24.59
C PRO A 130 -11.71 -8.32 -24.78
N GLU A 131 -12.92 -8.83 -25.03
CA GLU A 131 -14.14 -8.02 -25.20
C GLU A 131 -14.46 -7.16 -23.96
N MET A 132 -14.30 -7.73 -22.76
CA MET A 132 -14.55 -6.99 -21.51
C MET A 132 -13.45 -5.97 -21.22
N LEU A 133 -12.19 -6.25 -21.59
CA LEU A 133 -11.09 -5.31 -21.45
C LEU A 133 -11.28 -4.10 -22.37
N ASP A 134 -11.68 -4.33 -23.62
CA ASP A 134 -12.01 -3.26 -24.57
C ASP A 134 -13.20 -2.42 -24.09
N LYS A 135 -14.22 -3.07 -23.51
CA LYS A 135 -15.34 -2.38 -22.88
C LYS A 135 -14.89 -1.49 -21.72
N VAL A 136 -14.02 -2.00 -20.84
CA VAL A 136 -13.45 -1.20 -19.74
C VAL A 136 -12.66 -0.01 -20.29
N LYS A 137 -11.84 -0.21 -21.33
CA LYS A 137 -11.11 0.88 -21.99
C LYS A 137 -12.05 1.97 -22.51
N SER A 138 -13.11 1.59 -23.21
CA SER A 138 -14.13 2.54 -23.67
C SER A 138 -14.82 3.27 -22.52
N ASN A 139 -15.14 2.56 -21.43
CA ASN A 139 -15.76 3.17 -20.25
C ASN A 139 -14.82 4.17 -19.55
N VAL A 140 -13.52 3.87 -19.48
CA VAL A 140 -12.50 4.76 -18.91
C VAL A 140 -12.45 6.08 -19.68
N GLU A 141 -12.42 6.00 -21.01
CA GLU A 141 -12.38 7.18 -21.90
C GLU A 141 -13.61 8.08 -21.69
N LYS A 142 -14.79 7.46 -21.49
CA LYS A 142 -16.06 8.16 -21.23
C LYS A 142 -16.19 8.70 -19.81
N ALA A 143 -15.48 8.14 -18.84
CA ALA A 143 -15.62 8.48 -17.42
C ALA A 143 -14.92 9.77 -16.99
N GLY A 144 -14.03 10.34 -17.82
CA GLY A 144 -13.27 11.54 -17.46
C GLY A 144 -12.36 11.33 -16.25
N ILE A 145 -11.84 10.10 -16.08
CA ILE A 145 -10.95 9.72 -14.95
C ILE A 145 -9.48 9.66 -15.34
N ILE A 146 -9.17 9.81 -16.63
CA ILE A 146 -7.79 9.96 -17.13
C ILE A 146 -7.22 11.27 -16.56
N GLY A 147 -6.02 11.21 -16.00
CA GLY A 147 -5.38 12.29 -15.24
C GLY A 147 -5.81 12.37 -13.77
N ARG A 148 -6.79 11.56 -13.33
CA ARG A 148 -7.27 11.51 -11.92
C ARG A 148 -7.04 10.15 -11.27
N LEU A 149 -7.56 9.08 -11.87
CA LEU A 149 -7.40 7.69 -11.40
C LEU A 149 -6.60 6.83 -12.37
N ILE A 150 -6.49 7.25 -13.63
CA ILE A 150 -5.70 6.58 -14.66
C ILE A 150 -4.65 7.55 -15.18
N ALA A 151 -3.44 7.07 -15.44
CA ALA A 151 -2.36 7.86 -16.00
C ALA A 151 -2.71 8.36 -17.41
N ASN A 152 -2.18 9.51 -17.82
CA ASN A 152 -2.51 10.11 -19.13
C ASN A 152 -2.10 9.25 -20.32
N ASP A 153 -1.03 8.49 -20.16
CA ASP A 153 -0.49 7.51 -21.11
C ASP A 153 -1.12 6.11 -20.96
N GLN A 154 -2.10 5.97 -20.05
CA GLN A 154 -2.81 4.72 -19.76
C GLN A 154 -1.90 3.54 -19.35
N THR A 155 -0.70 3.83 -18.83
CA THR A 155 0.27 2.83 -18.33
C THR A 155 0.05 2.48 -16.85
N GLY A 156 -0.75 3.28 -16.13
CA GLY A 156 -0.97 3.10 -14.70
C GLY A 156 -2.36 3.50 -14.22
N ALA A 157 -2.72 2.98 -13.05
CA ALA A 157 -3.96 3.28 -12.35
C ALA A 157 -3.69 3.50 -10.86
N MET A 158 -4.53 4.29 -10.21
CA MET A 158 -4.41 4.70 -8.82
C MET A 158 -5.57 4.18 -7.98
N VAL A 159 -5.26 3.75 -6.76
CA VAL A 159 -6.22 3.57 -5.68
C VAL A 159 -6.10 4.77 -4.75
N PHE A 160 -7.16 5.57 -4.69
CA PHE A 160 -7.33 6.68 -3.77
C PHE A 160 -8.02 6.19 -2.51
N SER A 161 -7.55 6.58 -1.33
CA SER A 161 -8.21 6.31 -0.06
C SER A 161 -8.05 7.45 0.93
N GLU A 162 -8.98 7.55 1.89
CA GLU A 162 -8.88 8.43 3.04
C GLU A 162 -8.69 7.61 4.32
N LEU A 163 -7.95 8.15 5.27
CA LEU A 163 -7.73 7.56 6.59
C LEU A 163 -8.62 8.25 7.63
N LEU A 164 -9.21 7.45 8.51
CA LEU A 164 -10.00 7.89 9.65
C LEU A 164 -9.08 8.16 10.84
N GLU A 165 -9.11 9.38 11.38
CA GLU A 165 -8.36 9.75 12.58
C GLU A 165 -8.75 8.92 13.82
N ARG A 166 -10.01 8.48 13.85
CA ARG A 166 -10.57 7.68 14.93
C ARG A 166 -11.39 6.53 14.37
N HIS A 167 -11.22 5.37 14.97
CA HIS A 167 -11.99 4.20 14.63
C HIS A 167 -13.49 4.44 14.95
N PRO A 168 -14.42 4.17 14.03
CA PRO A 168 -15.83 4.52 14.21
C PRO A 168 -16.52 3.72 15.34
N VAL A 169 -16.07 2.48 15.56
CA VAL A 169 -16.61 1.60 16.63
C VAL A 169 -15.90 1.78 17.97
N THR A 170 -14.57 1.64 18.02
CA THR A 170 -13.80 1.66 19.28
C THR A 170 -13.45 3.07 19.76
N GLY A 171 -13.49 4.09 18.89
CA GLY A 171 -13.08 5.46 19.20
C GLY A 171 -11.58 5.66 19.38
N GLU A 172 -10.78 4.59 19.25
CA GLU A 172 -9.33 4.62 19.34
C GLU A 172 -8.76 5.50 18.21
N ARG A 173 -7.67 6.22 18.53
CA ARG A 173 -6.94 7.00 17.53
C ARG A 173 -6.20 6.09 16.57
N LEU A 174 -6.10 6.54 15.33
CA LEU A 174 -5.29 5.87 14.32
C LEU A 174 -3.83 5.79 14.78
N ASP A 175 -3.26 4.59 14.75
CA ASP A 175 -1.82 4.40 14.88
C ASP A 175 -1.18 4.61 13.50
N TYR A 176 -0.58 5.77 13.32
CA TYR A 176 0.05 6.18 12.06
C TYR A 176 1.26 5.32 11.69
N ILE A 177 2.04 4.89 12.67
CA ILE A 177 3.25 4.08 12.42
C ILE A 177 2.83 2.69 11.96
N ALA A 178 1.89 2.08 12.68
CA ALA A 178 1.35 0.78 12.29
C ALA A 178 0.65 0.84 10.93
N THR A 179 -0.07 1.92 10.64
CA THR A 179 -0.75 2.11 9.34
C THR A 179 0.26 2.32 8.21
N ALA A 180 1.30 3.12 8.43
CA ALA A 180 2.39 3.31 7.46
C ALA A 180 3.09 1.99 7.14
N HIS A 181 3.39 1.16 8.15
CA HIS A 181 3.96 -0.17 7.92
C HIS A 181 3.02 -1.08 7.11
N ARG A 182 1.72 -1.07 7.38
CA ARG A 182 0.75 -1.85 6.59
C ARG A 182 0.68 -1.39 5.13
N LEU A 183 0.69 -0.08 4.89
CA LEU A 183 0.71 0.47 3.54
C LEU A 183 2.02 0.12 2.81
N GLU A 184 3.15 0.12 3.53
CA GLU A 184 4.44 -0.30 3.00
C GLU A 184 4.48 -1.80 2.70
N ASP A 185 3.85 -2.64 3.53
CA ASP A 185 3.70 -4.08 3.26
C ASP A 185 2.84 -4.33 2.02
N ILE A 186 1.74 -3.58 1.86
CA ILE A 186 0.92 -3.60 0.65
C ILE A 186 1.78 -3.19 -0.56
N ARG A 187 2.46 -2.05 -0.47
CA ARG A 187 3.37 -1.58 -1.52
C ARG A 187 4.38 -2.67 -1.87
N GLY A 188 5.02 -3.30 -0.90
CA GLY A 188 5.98 -4.39 -1.09
C GLY A 188 5.40 -5.59 -1.85
N ARG A 189 4.18 -6.04 -1.48
CA ARG A 189 3.48 -7.16 -2.15
C ARG A 189 3.22 -6.90 -3.63
N PHE A 190 2.90 -5.66 -3.99
CA PHE A 190 2.52 -5.29 -5.36
C PHE A 190 3.64 -4.63 -6.16
N THR A 191 4.71 -4.19 -5.50
CA THR A 191 5.89 -3.63 -6.17
C THR A 191 6.73 -4.74 -6.78
N SER A 192 6.87 -5.91 -6.13
CA SER A 192 7.92 -6.89 -6.43
C SER A 192 8.10 -7.27 -7.90
N PRO A 193 9.21 -6.82 -8.53
CA PRO A 193 9.68 -7.29 -9.82
C PRO A 193 11.14 -7.83 -9.76
N LYS A 194 11.78 -7.96 -8.58
CA LYS A 194 13.17 -8.41 -8.48
C LYS A 194 13.24 -9.94 -8.56
N MET A 195 13.22 -10.44 -9.79
CA MET A 195 13.70 -11.79 -10.10
C MET A 195 15.22 -11.82 -9.95
N TYR A 196 15.72 -12.64 -9.04
CA TYR A 196 17.15 -12.94 -8.91
C TYR A 196 17.44 -14.21 -9.73
N GLU A 197 18.13 -14.06 -10.86
CA GLU A 197 18.65 -15.18 -11.64
C GLU A 197 20.01 -15.63 -11.09
N MET A 198 20.10 -16.91 -10.70
CA MET A 198 21.36 -17.52 -10.30
C MET A 198 22.00 -18.22 -11.50
N ARG A 199 23.20 -17.77 -11.90
CA ARG A 199 23.98 -18.37 -12.99
C ARG A 199 25.24 -19.05 -12.47
N LEU A 200 25.61 -20.18 -13.07
CA LEU A 200 26.87 -20.87 -12.74
C LEU A 200 28.07 -19.96 -13.04
N LYS A 201 28.96 -19.79 -12.06
CA LYS A 201 30.22 -19.05 -12.26
C LYS A 201 31.28 -19.90 -12.95
N GLU A 202 31.31 -21.20 -12.65
CA GLU A 202 32.23 -22.19 -13.19
C GLU A 202 31.41 -23.38 -13.70
N PRO A 203 31.87 -24.07 -14.76
CA PRO A 203 31.15 -25.21 -15.32
C PRO A 203 31.18 -26.37 -14.32
N VAL A 204 30.04 -27.03 -14.13
CA VAL A 204 29.89 -28.17 -13.22
C VAL A 204 29.07 -29.24 -13.92
N GLY A 205 29.64 -30.44 -14.06
CA GLY A 205 28.95 -31.57 -14.69
C GLY A 205 28.68 -31.35 -16.17
N SER A 206 27.40 -31.43 -16.55
CA SER A 206 26.93 -31.23 -17.93
C SER A 206 26.58 -29.78 -18.27
N LEU A 207 26.64 -28.89 -17.28
CA LEU A 207 26.21 -27.49 -17.38
C LEU A 207 27.39 -26.53 -17.59
N GLU A 208 27.28 -25.71 -18.63
CA GLU A 208 28.27 -24.68 -18.97
C GLU A 208 28.25 -23.50 -17.98
N ALA A 209 29.38 -22.77 -17.92
CA ALA A 209 29.46 -21.52 -17.16
C ALA A 209 28.43 -20.51 -17.72
N GLY A 210 27.59 -19.97 -16.84
CA GLY A 210 26.49 -19.08 -17.20
C GLY A 210 25.11 -19.75 -17.29
N ALA A 211 25.01 -21.08 -17.18
CA ALA A 211 23.72 -21.77 -17.17
C ALA A 211 22.85 -21.32 -15.98
N LEU A 212 21.54 -21.18 -16.23
CA LEU A 212 20.55 -20.75 -15.24
C LEU A 212 20.24 -21.91 -14.28
N ILE A 213 20.46 -21.68 -12.98
CA ILE A 213 20.31 -22.70 -11.94
C ILE A 213 18.96 -22.58 -11.23
N LYS A 214 18.56 -21.36 -10.88
CA LYS A 214 17.36 -21.08 -10.06
C LYS A 214 16.93 -19.62 -10.18
N THR A 215 15.63 -19.38 -10.05
CA THR A 215 15.00 -18.05 -9.97
C THR A 215 14.33 -17.86 -8.60
N GLU A 216 14.61 -16.73 -7.94
CA GLU A 216 14.01 -16.37 -6.64
C GLU A 216 13.48 -14.92 -6.64
N TYR A 217 12.49 -14.63 -5.79
CA TYR A 217 11.77 -13.34 -5.75
C TYR A 217 12.00 -12.53 -4.46
N ALA A 218 12.81 -13.06 -3.54
CA ALA A 218 13.27 -12.38 -2.32
C ALA A 218 14.80 -12.28 -2.37
N ASP A 219 15.39 -11.20 -1.86
CA ASP A 219 16.85 -11.01 -1.90
C ASP A 219 17.56 -12.13 -1.13
N PRO A 220 18.28 -13.05 -1.80
CA PRO A 220 18.88 -14.21 -1.15
C PRO A 220 20.09 -13.84 -0.28
N ARG A 221 20.54 -12.58 -0.30
CA ARG A 221 21.72 -12.11 0.44
C ARG A 221 21.42 -11.68 1.87
N GLY A 222 20.14 -11.50 2.22
CA GLY A 222 19.72 -10.99 3.53
C GLY A 222 20.37 -9.65 3.90
N LEU A 223 20.30 -9.26 5.18
CA LEU A 223 20.93 -8.03 5.71
C LEU A 223 22.46 -8.11 5.82
N THR A 224 23.06 -9.30 5.67
CA THR A 224 24.43 -9.58 6.14
C THR A 224 25.42 -10.00 5.05
N PHE A 225 25.05 -9.96 3.76
CA PHE A 225 25.98 -10.13 2.62
C PHE A 225 27.03 -11.28 2.70
N PRO A 226 26.80 -12.51 3.22
CA PRO A 226 27.79 -13.55 3.02
C PRO A 226 27.51 -14.31 1.72
N PHE A 227 28.57 -14.82 1.11
CA PHE A 227 28.50 -15.80 0.03
C PHE A 227 27.67 -17.01 0.50
N SER A 228 26.51 -17.23 -0.12
CA SER A 228 25.63 -18.38 0.15
C SER A 228 25.83 -19.43 -0.95
N SER A 229 26.07 -20.68 -0.56
CA SER A 229 26.13 -21.80 -1.50
C SER A 229 24.72 -22.39 -1.70
N VAL A 230 24.24 -22.35 -2.94
CA VAL A 230 22.94 -22.92 -3.30
C VAL A 230 23.16 -24.31 -3.86
N LYS A 231 22.53 -25.32 -3.24
CA LYS A 231 22.50 -26.69 -3.76
C LYS A 231 21.47 -26.75 -4.89
N ALA A 232 21.91 -27.14 -6.07
CA ALA A 232 21.04 -27.43 -7.20
C ALA A 232 21.27 -28.89 -7.62
N THR A 233 20.20 -29.55 -8.03
CA THR A 233 20.22 -30.94 -8.50
C THR A 233 19.90 -30.92 -9.99
N GLU A 234 20.75 -31.53 -10.81
CA GLU A 234 20.46 -31.74 -12.23
C GLU A 234 19.28 -32.73 -12.34
N GLU A 235 18.07 -32.26 -12.64
CA GLU A 235 17.00 -33.12 -13.14
C GLU A 235 17.18 -33.27 -14.65
N GLY A 236 17.77 -34.39 -15.07
CA GLY A 236 17.87 -34.74 -16.49
C GLY A 236 16.52 -35.17 -17.05
N GLU A 237 16.14 -34.63 -18.21
CA GLU A 237 15.07 -35.18 -19.04
C GLU A 237 15.40 -36.61 -19.45
N GLY A 238 14.79 -37.57 -18.77
CA GLY A 238 14.83 -38.99 -19.09
C GLY A 238 13.90 -39.73 -18.15
N GLY A 239 12.64 -39.92 -18.57
CA GLY A 239 11.70 -40.75 -17.83
C GLY A 239 12.20 -42.19 -17.71
N THR A 240 12.46 -42.61 -16.48
CA THR A 240 11.95 -43.81 -15.78
C THR A 240 12.24 -43.67 -14.29
#